data_AF-A0AAW5SFZ2-F1
#
_entry.id   AF-A0AAW5SFZ2-F1
#
_cell.length_a   1.000
_cell.length_b   1.000
_cell.length_c   1.000
_cell.angle_alpha   90.00
_cell.angle_beta   90.00
_cell.angle_gamma   90.00
#
_symmetry.space_group_name_H-M   'P 1'
#
loop_
_entity.id
_entity.type
_entity.pdbx_description
1 polymer ?
#
loop_
_entity_poly.entity_id
_entity_poly.type
_entity_poly.pdbx_seq_one_letter_code
_entity_poly.pdbx_strand_id
1 'polypeptide(L)' 'MLGLLLTPGVFAGDPAPRDQSAPCYPGIIPGNPWATSCNFGKRPPKIRGGPPDQTAVIACRDIPGCLSWYINGP' A
#
# COMPACT_ATOMS: atom_id res chain seq x y z
N MET A 1 4.70 0.42 -55.64
CA MET A 1 4.57 1.68 -54.87
C MET A 1 4.38 1.31 -53.42
N LEU A 2 5.37 1.62 -52.58
CA LEU A 2 5.41 1.30 -51.15
C LEU A 2 4.60 2.36 -50.38
N GLY A 3 3.50 1.97 -49.74
CA GLY A 3 2.66 2.87 -48.94
C GLY A 3 3.14 2.94 -47.50
N LEU A 4 3.57 4.13 -47.05
CA LEU A 4 4.01 4.39 -45.69
C LEU A 4 2.81 4.69 -44.79
N LEU A 5 2.57 3.88 -43.76
CA LEU A 5 1.56 4.13 -42.73
C LEU A 5 2.15 5.06 -41.66
N LEU A 6 1.61 6.28 -41.53
CA LEU A 6 1.95 7.21 -40.45
C LEU A 6 0.93 7.06 -39.31
N THR A 7 1.32 6.39 -38.23
CA THR A 7 0.59 6.37 -36.96
C THR A 7 1.02 7.54 -36.08
N PRO A 8 0.11 8.33 -35.48
CA PRO A 8 0.50 9.38 -34.53
C PRO A 8 1.07 8.76 -33.25
N GLY A 9 2.25 9.26 -32.86
CA GLY A 9 2.97 8.82 -31.67
C GLY A 9 2.24 9.17 -30.37
N VAL A 10 2.13 8.18 -29.48
CA VAL A 10 1.70 8.39 -28.10
C VAL A 10 2.83 9.11 -27.37
N PHE A 11 2.60 10.36 -26.97
CA PHE A 11 3.44 11.06 -26.00
C PHE A 11 3.32 10.35 -24.65
N ALA A 12 4.31 9.52 -24.32
CA ALA A 12 4.50 9.04 -22.95
C ALA A 12 4.99 10.23 -22.11
N GLY A 13 4.08 10.84 -21.35
CA GLY A 13 4.47 11.78 -20.30
C GLY A 13 5.40 11.09 -19.30
N ASP A 14 6.31 11.86 -18.70
CA ASP A 14 7.22 11.37 -17.67
C ASP A 14 6.46 10.55 -16.63
N PRO A 15 6.96 9.36 -16.24
CA PRO A 15 6.34 8.61 -15.17
C PRO A 15 6.41 9.49 -13.92
N ALA A 16 5.23 9.88 -13.40
CA ALA A 16 5.12 10.55 -12.12
C ALA A 16 5.99 9.82 -11.09
N PRO A 17 6.70 10.53 -10.19
CA PRO A 17 7.56 9.91 -9.20
C PRO A 17 6.81 8.78 -8.52
N ARG A 18 7.21 7.54 -8.80
CA ARG A 18 6.68 6.39 -8.10
C ARG A 18 7.37 6.42 -6.76
N ASP A 19 6.65 6.94 -5.76
CA ASP A 19 6.92 6.67 -4.34
C ASP A 19 7.34 5.19 -4.31
N GLN A 20 8.61 4.92 -4.03
CA GLN A 20 9.15 3.56 -4.01
C GLN A 20 8.48 2.88 -2.83
N SER A 21 7.27 2.37 -3.05
CA SER A 21 6.46 1.72 -2.04
C SER A 21 7.34 0.62 -1.48
N ALA A 22 7.60 0.66 -0.17
CA ALA A 22 8.20 -0.45 0.56
C ALA A 22 7.63 -1.77 0.01
N PRO A 23 8.45 -2.81 -0.18
CA PRO A 23 8.02 -4.05 -0.86
C PRO A 23 6.74 -4.55 -0.20
N CYS A 24 5.63 -4.36 -0.90
CA CYS A 24 4.30 -4.71 -0.40
C CYS A 24 4.03 -6.18 -0.74
N TYR A 25 3.24 -6.85 0.10
CA TYR A 25 2.84 -8.23 -0.11
C TYR A 25 1.43 -8.30 -0.72
N PRO A 26 1.13 -9.27 -1.62
CA PRO A 26 -0.23 -9.50 -2.07
C PRO A 26 -1.08 -10.09 -0.92
N GLY A 27 -1.80 -9.22 -0.20
CA GLY A 27 -2.69 -9.64 0.90
C GLY A 27 -2.31 -9.08 2.27
N ILE A 28 -2.88 -9.67 3.31
CA ILE A 28 -2.63 -9.33 4.72
C ILE A 28 -1.78 -10.45 5.33
N ILE A 29 -0.80 -10.08 6.16
CA ILE A 29 -0.07 -11.05 6.99
C ILE A 29 -0.71 -11.09 8.38
N PRO A 30 -1.39 -12.18 8.77
CA PRO A 30 -1.98 -12.29 10.10
C PRO A 30 -0.94 -12.13 11.20
N GLY A 31 -1.28 -11.37 12.25
CA GLY A 31 -0.38 -11.08 13.37
C GLY A 31 0.69 -10.02 13.11
N ASN A 32 0.87 -9.57 11.86
CA ASN A 32 1.83 -8.52 11.53
C ASN A 32 1.14 -7.29 10.92
N PRO A 33 0.65 -6.34 11.75
CA PRO A 33 -0.01 -5.12 11.27
C PRO A 33 0.94 -4.12 10.59
N TRP A 34 2.26 -4.30 10.70
CA TRP A 34 3.25 -3.46 10.00
C TRP A 34 3.55 -3.91 8.58
N ALA A 35 3.14 -5.13 8.21
CA ALA A 35 3.28 -5.58 6.84
C ALA A 35 2.47 -4.67 5.90
N THR A 36 3.13 -4.12 4.88
CA THR A 36 2.48 -3.32 3.85
C THR A 36 1.83 -4.25 2.84
N SER A 37 0.53 -4.07 2.63
CA SER A 37 -0.25 -4.84 1.67
C SER A 37 -0.40 -4.09 0.35
N CYS A 38 -0.27 -4.77 -0.78
CA CYS A 38 -0.50 -4.17 -2.11
C CYS A 38 -2.00 -4.00 -2.43
N ASN A 39 -2.91 -4.60 -1.65
CA ASN A 39 -4.35 -4.55 -1.91
C ASN A 39 -5.00 -3.27 -1.35
N PHE A 40 -4.28 -2.50 -0.55
CA PHE A 40 -4.77 -1.27 0.04
C PHE A 40 -3.95 -0.09 -0.48
N GLY A 41 -4.59 1.08 -0.54
CA GLY A 41 -3.91 2.32 -0.92
C GLY A 41 -2.88 2.79 0.11
N LYS A 42 -2.34 4.00 -0.11
CA LYS A 42 -1.39 4.63 0.81
C LYS A 42 -1.97 4.69 2.22
N ARG A 43 -1.25 4.15 3.20
CA ARG A 43 -1.67 4.18 4.61
C ARG A 43 -1.51 5.60 5.16
N PRO A 44 -2.50 6.12 5.91
CA PRO A 44 -2.31 7.36 6.65
C PRO A 44 -1.18 7.19 7.67
N PRO A 45 -0.51 8.28 8.09
CA PRO A 45 0.51 8.21 9.12
C PRO A 45 -0.09 7.69 10.42
N LYS A 46 0.59 6.71 11.04
CA LYS A 46 0.22 6.19 12.37
C LYS A 46 0.46 7.27 13.41
N ILE A 47 -0.59 7.65 14.15
CA ILE A 47 -0.50 8.54 15.30
C ILE A 47 -0.75 7.71 16.56
N ARG A 48 0.11 7.86 17.57
CA ARG A 48 -0.03 7.14 18.83
C ARG A 48 -1.35 7.51 19.51
N GLY A 49 -2.14 6.50 19.89
CA GLY A 49 -3.49 6.67 20.44
C GLY A 49 -4.57 7.04 19.41
N GLY A 50 -4.21 7.18 18.13
CA GLY A 50 -5.15 7.41 17.04
C GLY A 50 -5.90 6.13 16.60
N PRO A 51 -6.83 6.26 15.65
CA PRO A 51 -7.52 5.12 15.09
C PRO A 51 -6.55 4.21 14.32
N PRO A 52 -6.71 2.88 14.38
CA PRO A 52 -5.93 1.96 13.57
C PRO A 52 -6.36 2.06 12.10
N ASP A 53 -5.43 1.80 11.18
CA ASP A 53 -5.78 1.68 9.77
C ASP A 53 -6.41 0.30 9.46
N GLN A 54 -7.04 0.20 8.30
CA GLN A 54 -7.78 -1.00 7.89
C GLN A 54 -6.91 -2.26 7.84
N THR A 55 -5.64 -2.15 7.44
CA THR A 55 -4.76 -3.32 7.35
C THR A 55 -4.36 -3.84 8.72
N ALA A 56 -4.13 -2.94 9.69
CA ALA A 56 -3.89 -3.32 11.07
C ALA A 56 -5.11 -4.01 11.70
N VAL A 57 -6.33 -3.53 11.42
CA VAL A 57 -7.57 -4.15 11.90
C VAL A 57 -7.72 -5.59 11.37
N ILE A 58 -7.44 -5.82 10.08
CA ILE A 58 -7.55 -7.15 9.49
C ILE A 58 -6.42 -8.07 9.97
N ALA A 59 -5.18 -7.56 10.04
CA ALA A 59 -4.02 -8.35 10.48
C ALA A 59 -4.12 -8.79 11.94
N CYS A 60 -4.72 -7.96 12.80
CA CYS A 60 -4.86 -8.23 14.24
C CYS A 60 -6.18 -8.91 14.61
N ARG A 61 -7.01 -9.30 13.65
CA ARG A 61 -8.31 -9.93 13.92
C ARG A 61 -8.12 -11.21 14.73
N ASP A 62 -8.92 -11.36 15.79
CA ASP A 62 -8.87 -12.49 16.72
C ASP A 62 -7.53 -12.66 17.49
N ILE A 63 -6.67 -11.64 17.50
CA ILE A 63 -5.40 -11.63 18.26
C ILE A 63 -5.49 -10.59 19.39
N PRO A 64 -5.77 -11.01 20.64
CA PRO A 64 -5.91 -10.08 21.75
C PRO A 64 -4.62 -9.29 21.98
N GLY A 65 -4.75 -7.97 22.16
CA GLY A 65 -3.61 -7.08 22.40
C GLY A 65 -2.87 -6.58 21.15
N CYS A 66 -3.08 -7.18 19.97
CA CYS A 66 -2.38 -6.81 18.74
C CYS A 66 -2.68 -5.37 18.31
N LEU A 67 -3.96 -4.97 18.30
CA LEU A 67 -4.35 -3.60 17.95
C LEU A 67 -3.84 -2.57 18.95
N SER A 68 -3.93 -2.87 20.25
CA SER A 68 -3.40 -1.97 21.28
C SER A 68 -1.90 -1.80 21.16
N TRP A 69 -1.16 -2.84 20.79
CA TRP A 69 0.28 -2.75 20.55
C TRP A 69 0.59 -1.99 19.26
N TYR A 70 -0.21 -2.16 18.20
CA TYR A 70 -0.06 -1.37 16.97
C TYR A 70 -0.26 0.13 17.21
N ILE A 71 -1.31 0.51 17.93
CA ILE A 71 -1.69 1.91 18.19
C ILE A 71 -0.73 2.57 19.21
N ASN A 72 -0.33 1.86 20.25
CA ASN A 72 0.43 2.44 21.38
C ASN A 72 1.92 2.14 21.36
N GLY A 73 2.35 1.15 20.55
CA GLY A 73 3.73 0.76 20.38
C GLY A 73 4.56 1.83 19.63
N PRO A 74 5.89 1.70 19.67
CA PRO A 74 6.81 2.66 19.07
C PRO A 74 6.57 2.92 17.59
#